data_AF-A0A524K083-F1
#
_entry.id   AF-A0A524K083-F1
#
_cell.length_a   1.000
_cell.length_b   1.000
_cell.length_c   1.000
_cell.angle_alpha   90.00
_cell.angle_beta   90.00
_cell.angle_gamma   90.00
#
_symmetry.space_group_name_H-M   'P 1'
#
loop_
_entity.id
_entity.type
_entity.pdbx_description
1 polymer ?
#
loop_
_entity_poly.entity_id
_entity_poly.type
_entity_poly.pdbx_seq_one_letter_code
_entity_poly.pdbx_strand_id
1 'polypeptide(L)' 'MSTYQFHTHTAKHYFCSTCGIYPFHRKRTAPEHYGVHVYCLDNFDPAGIPVRATEGSGLRYATSDDLVKAQ' A
#
# COMPACT_ATOMS: atom_id res chain seq x y z
N MET A 1 -16.84 -1.35 6.14
CA MET A 1 -15.45 -0.93 5.83
C MET A 1 -15.16 0.33 6.60
N SER A 2 -14.01 0.43 7.26
CA SER A 2 -13.60 1.59 8.05
C SER A 2 -12.29 2.17 7.54
N THR A 3 -12.07 3.46 7.80
CA THR A 3 -10.89 4.20 7.35
C THR A 3 -10.16 4.77 8.56
N TYR A 4 -8.85 4.52 8.64
CA TYR A 4 -7.96 5.12 9.61
C TYR A 4 -7.01 6.12 8.93
N GLN A 5 -6.85 7.28 9.56
CA GLN A 5 -6.00 8.37 9.11
C GLN A 5 -5.27 8.96 10.32
N PHE A 6 -4.00 9.34 10.15
CA PHE A 6 -3.19 9.97 11.19
C PHE A 6 -2.28 11.06 10.61
N HIS A 7 -1.65 11.85 11.49
CA HIS A 7 -0.69 12.90 11.13
C HIS A 7 -1.27 13.93 10.14
N THR A 8 -0.84 13.95 8.87
CA THR A 8 -1.31 14.90 7.85
C THR A 8 -2.66 14.50 7.25
N HIS A 9 -3.22 13.36 7.65
CA HIS A 9 -4.45 12.81 7.11
C HIS A 9 -4.42 12.50 5.60
N THR A 10 -3.22 12.51 4.97
CA THR A 10 -3.04 12.22 3.54
C THR A 10 -3.14 10.72 3.23
N ALA A 11 -2.49 9.89 4.05
CA ALA A 11 -2.62 8.44 3.94
C ALA A 11 -4.02 8.01 4.40
N LYS A 12 -4.61 7.06 3.68
CA LYS A 12 -5.91 6.48 4.04
C LYS A 12 -5.77 4.97 4.14
N HIS A 13 -5.92 4.44 5.33
CA HIS A 13 -5.81 3.01 5.61
C HIS A 13 -7.20 2.39 5.69
N TYR A 14 -7.55 1.50 4.75
CA TYR A 14 -8.88 0.88 4.69
C TYR A 14 -8.85 -0.52 5.28
N PHE A 15 -9.77 -0.81 6.20
CA PHE A 15 -9.83 -2.12 6.86
C PHE A 15 -11.27 -2.56 7.13
N CYS A 16 -11.46 -3.86 7.28
CA CYS A 16 -12.74 -4.45 7.66
C CYS A 16 -12.99 -4.20 9.15
N SER A 17 -14.09 -3.53 9.48
CA SER A 17 -14.52 -3.30 10.87
C SER A 17 -14.96 -4.57 11.59
N THR A 18 -15.25 -5.64 10.86
CA THR A 18 -15.74 -6.91 11.42
C THR A 18 -14.61 -7.88 11.72
N CYS A 19 -13.68 -8.07 10.77
CA CYS A 19 -12.59 -9.04 10.91
C CYS A 19 -11.19 -8.41 11.04
N GLY A 20 -11.05 -7.09 10.92
CA GLY A 20 -9.77 -6.38 11.07
C GLY A 20 -8.83 -6.42 9.87
N ILE A 21 -9.14 -7.19 8.82
CA ILE A 21 -8.28 -7.30 7.63
C ILE A 21 -8.11 -5.95 6.93
N TYR A 22 -6.87 -5.63 6.56
CA TYR A 22 -6.45 -4.40 5.90
C TYR A 22 -6.10 -4.69 4.42
N PRO A 23 -7.08 -4.62 3.49
CA PRO A 23 -6.84 -5.02 2.11
C PRO A 23 -6.06 -3.98 1.30
N PHE A 24 -6.22 -2.68 1.55
CA PHE A 24 -5.54 -1.65 0.77
C PHE A 24 -5.43 -0.30 1.46
N HIS A 25 -4.59 0.58 0.91
CA HIS A 25 -4.45 1.96 1.36
C HIS A 25 -3.99 2.92 0.28
N ARG A 26 -4.33 4.20 0.47
CA ARG A 26 -3.72 5.32 -0.25
C ARG A 26 -2.42 5.69 0.45
N LYS A 27 -1.30 5.67 -0.27
CA LYS A 27 0.03 5.99 0.29
C LYS A 27 0.16 7.50 0.54
N ARG A 28 0.87 7.88 1.61
CA ARG A 28 1.25 9.30 1.85
C ARG A 28 2.20 9.82 0.78
N THR A 29 3.22 9.01 0.47
CA THR A 29 4.35 9.39 -0.39
C THR A 29 4.01 9.36 -1.88
N ALA A 30 2.99 8.59 -2.27
CA ALA A 30 2.47 8.53 -3.63
C ALA A 30 0.94 8.58 -3.57
N PRO A 31 0.33 9.76 -3.37
CA PRO A 31 -1.12 9.88 -3.17
C PRO A 31 -1.94 9.33 -4.33
N GLU A 32 -1.42 9.35 -5.56
CA GLU A 32 -2.15 8.85 -6.73
C GLU A 32 -2.11 7.32 -6.85
N HIS A 33 -1.44 6.63 -5.93
CA HIS A 33 -1.25 5.18 -5.97
C HIS A 33 -1.80 4.50 -4.73
N TYR A 34 -2.29 3.28 -4.93
CA TYR A 34 -2.73 2.39 -3.87
C TYR A 34 -1.71 1.29 -3.61
N GLY A 35 -1.55 0.92 -2.34
CA GLY A 35 -0.90 -0.33 -1.95
C GLY A 35 -1.98 -1.35 -1.59
N VAL A 36 -1.90 -2.54 -2.17
CA VAL A 36 -2.86 -3.63 -1.96
C VAL A 36 -2.15 -4.81 -1.31
N HIS A 37 -2.80 -5.42 -0.32
CA HIS A 37 -2.36 -6.68 0.26
C HIS A 37 -2.65 -7.81 -0.73
N VAL A 38 -1.59 -8.36 -1.34
CA VAL A 38 -1.72 -9.36 -2.41
C VAL A 38 -2.42 -10.65 -1.96
N TYR A 39 -2.30 -11.01 -0.68
CA TYR A 39 -3.03 -12.14 -0.10
C TYR A 39 -4.53 -11.92 0.07
N CYS A 40 -5.02 -10.70 -0.17
CA CYS A 40 -6.45 -10.40 -0.22
C CYS A 40 -7.01 -10.45 -1.66
N LEU A 41 -6.19 -10.80 -2.65
CA LEU A 41 -6.62 -10.95 -4.04
C LEU A 41 -7.01 -12.41 -4.29
N ASP A 42 -8.21 -12.61 -4.81
CA ASP A 42 -8.68 -13.93 -5.20
C ASP A 42 -7.85 -14.49 -6.36
N ASN A 43 -7.47 -15.77 -6.25
CA ASN A 43 -6.70 -16.50 -7.26
C ASN A 43 -5.35 -15.84 -7.64
N PHE A 44 -4.71 -15.15 -6.70
CA PHE A 44 -3.39 -14.56 -6.91
C PHE A 44 -2.28 -15.55 -6.53
N ASP A 45 -1.40 -15.86 -7.50
CA ASP A 45 -0.18 -16.63 -7.27
C ASP A 45 1.02 -15.67 -7.13
N PRO A 46 1.66 -15.58 -5.95
CA PRO A 46 2.84 -14.75 -5.76
C PRO A 46 4.11 -15.32 -6.41
N ALA A 47 4.09 -16.55 -6.93
CA ALA A 47 5.27 -17.19 -7.50
C ALA A 47 5.87 -16.38 -8.66
N GLY A 48 7.18 -16.15 -8.61
CA GLY A 48 7.92 -15.44 -9.65
C GLY A 48 7.75 -13.91 -9.64
N ILE A 49 6.95 -13.34 -8.73
CA ILE A 49 6.81 -11.88 -8.61
C ILE A 49 8.01 -11.31 -7.85
N PRO A 50 8.72 -10.32 -8.41
CA PRO A 50 9.84 -9.67 -7.72
C PRO A 50 9.38 -9.01 -6.41
N VAL A 51 10.00 -9.41 -5.29
CA VAL A 51 9.73 -8.81 -3.98
C VAL A 51 10.88 -7.89 -3.59
N ARG A 52 10.55 -6.64 -3.29
CA ARG A 52 11.51 -5.65 -2.78
C ARG A 52 11.23 -5.33 -1.33
N ALA A 53 12.14 -5.73 -0.44
CA ALA A 53 12.11 -5.29 0.95
C ALA A 53 12.20 -3.75 1.00
N THR A 54 11.39 -3.13 1.86
CA THR A 54 11.32 -1.68 1.98
C THR A 54 11.48 -1.29 3.45
N GLU A 55 12.50 -0.48 3.74
CA GLU A 55 12.69 0.14 5.04
C GLU A 55 11.73 1.31 5.23
N GLY A 56 10.79 1.15 6.17
CA GLY A 56 9.72 2.14 6.39
C GLY A 56 10.23 3.52 6.81
N SER A 57 11.34 3.57 7.55
CA SER A 57 11.97 4.81 8.02
C SER A 57 12.56 5.65 6.88
N GLY A 58 12.96 5.03 5.77
CA GLY A 58 13.55 5.69 4.61
C GLY A 58 12.54 6.15 3.55
N LEU A 59 11.24 5.97 3.78
CA LEU A 59 10.20 6.29 2.80
C LEU A 59 10.06 7.81 2.57
N ARG A 60 10.41 8.26 1.37
CA ARG A 60 10.22 9.63 0.86
C ARG A 60 9.07 9.70 -0.15
N TYR A 61 8.62 10.92 -0.48
CA TYR A 61 7.67 11.13 -1.56
C TYR A 61 8.21 10.52 -2.87
N ALA A 62 7.36 9.76 -3.55
CA ALA A 62 7.74 9.07 -4.78
C ALA A 62 7.98 10.11 -5.87
N THR A 63 9.12 10.00 -6.54
CA THR A 63 9.38 10.72 -7.79
C THR A 63 8.84 9.92 -8.98
N SER A 64 8.81 10.53 -10.16
CA SER A 64 8.46 9.85 -11.41
C SER A 64 9.34 8.60 -11.63
N ASP A 65 10.63 8.69 -11.30
CA ASP A 65 11.58 7.59 -11.45
C ASP A 65 11.31 6.42 -10.49
N ASP A 66 10.77 6.70 -9.29
CA ASP A 66 10.43 5.67 -8.31
C ASP A 66 9.21 4.83 -8.74
N LEU A 67 8.31 5.42 -9.53
CA LEU A 67 7.13 4.74 -10.05
C LEU A 67 7.48 3.79 -11.21
N VAL A 68 8.40 4.19 -12.09
CA VAL A 68 8.86 3.36 -13.21
C VAL A 68 9.57 2.08 -12.73
N LYS A 69 10.26 2.13 -11.59
CA LYS A 69 10.97 0.98 -11.01
C LYS A 69 10.09 0.02 -10.21
N ALA A 70 8.81 0.37 -10.00
CA ALA A 70 7.86 -0.44 -9.26
C ALA A 70 6.97 -1.32 -10.17
N GLN A 71 7.10 -1.17 -11.50
CA GLN A 71 6.51 -2.04 -12.53
C GLN A 71 7.56 -3.02 -13.06
#